data_AF-A0A1G9D412-F1
#
_entry.id   AF-A0A1G9D412-F1
#
_cell.length_a   1.000
_cell.length_b   1.000
_cell.length_c   1.000
_cell.angle_alpha   90.00
_cell.angle_beta   90.00
_cell.angle_gamma   90.00
#
_symmetry.space_group_name_H-M   'P 1'
#
loop_
_entity.id
_entity.type
_entity.pdbx_description
1 polymer ?
#
loop_
_entity_poly.entity_id
_entity_poly.type
_entity_poly.pdbx_seq_one_letter_code
_entity_poly.pdbx_strand_id
1 'polypeptide(L)'
;MVTTRQARQRTGKRRDRHGRGLRGPLYPSSVPAARSRSQRFDALVLDALEPIEQRWHTELTQLDVAVDEVPEVDVTSPESVVWGDDMVVDSNVPLARLVPESTDRRGNATRARIVLYRRPLEARAGNGTDMTDLIHDVLVEQIASYLGLDPGVIDGN
;
A
#
# COMPACT_ATOMS: atom_id res chain seq x y z
N MET A 1 -38.22 26.95 -49.53
CA MET A 1 -37.50 26.06 -48.57
C MET A 1 -36.01 26.29 -48.76
N VAL A 2 -35.35 27.01 -47.84
CA VAL A 2 -33.89 27.21 -47.85
C VAL A 2 -33.39 26.82 -46.47
N THR A 3 -32.59 25.75 -46.41
CA THR A 3 -31.90 25.32 -45.19
C THR A 3 -30.41 25.46 -45.46
N THR A 4 -29.78 26.48 -44.88
CA THR A 4 -28.31 26.55 -44.80
C THR A 4 -27.90 26.32 -43.35
N ARG A 5 -27.12 25.25 -43.18
CA ARG A 5 -26.72 24.63 -41.92
C ARG A 5 -25.74 25.53 -41.17
N GLN A 6 -26.06 25.86 -39.92
CA GLN A 6 -25.19 26.59 -39.00
C GLN A 6 -23.98 25.73 -38.63
N ALA A 7 -22.77 26.20 -38.97
CA ALA A 7 -21.54 25.53 -38.59
C ALA A 7 -21.30 25.73 -37.08
N ARG A 8 -21.48 24.67 -36.28
CA ARG A 8 -21.02 24.62 -34.89
C ARG A 8 -19.49 24.72 -34.88
N GLN A 9 -18.97 25.87 -34.47
CA GLN A 9 -17.55 26.00 -34.11
C GLN A 9 -17.27 25.10 -32.91
N ARG A 10 -16.66 23.94 -33.15
CA ARG A 10 -16.04 23.14 -32.09
C ARG A 10 -14.78 23.89 -31.68
N THR A 11 -14.81 24.57 -30.54
CA THR A 11 -13.61 25.08 -29.87
C THR A 11 -12.71 23.89 -29.52
N GLY A 12 -11.80 23.55 -30.43
CA GLY A 12 -10.81 22.50 -30.22
C GLY A 12 -9.93 22.87 -29.02
N LYS A 13 -9.77 21.93 -28.10
CA LYS A 13 -8.83 21.99 -26.97
C LYS A 13 -7.46 22.37 -27.54
N ARG A 14 -7.03 23.61 -27.32
CA ARG A 14 -5.82 24.18 -27.91
C ARG A 14 -4.63 23.37 -27.40
N ARG A 15 -3.99 22.61 -28.30
CA ARG A 15 -2.83 21.77 -27.99
C ARG A 15 -1.68 22.69 -27.61
N ASP A 16 -1.29 22.66 -26.34
CA ASP A 16 -0.18 23.45 -25.82
C ASP A 16 1.15 22.88 -26.33
N ARG A 17 1.55 23.28 -27.54
CA ARG A 17 2.80 22.84 -28.18
C ARG A 17 4.04 23.48 -27.57
N HIS A 18 3.88 24.55 -26.81
CA HIS A 18 4.99 25.34 -26.28
C HIS A 18 5.25 25.06 -24.79
N GLY A 19 4.53 24.10 -24.20
CA GLY A 19 4.67 23.72 -22.81
C GLY A 19 4.43 24.90 -21.87
N ARG A 20 3.41 25.73 -22.12
CA ARG A 20 3.04 26.85 -21.25
C ARG A 20 1.72 26.62 -20.51
N GLY A 21 1.31 25.37 -20.37
CA GLY A 21 0.13 24.94 -19.62
C GLY A 21 0.27 25.20 -18.12
N LEU A 22 -0.75 24.82 -17.35
CA LEU A 22 -0.79 25.07 -15.90
C LEU A 22 0.53 24.65 -15.24
N ARG A 23 1.22 25.65 -14.66
CA ARG A 23 2.44 25.46 -13.89
C ARG A 23 2.13 25.75 -12.44
N GLY A 24 2.08 24.69 -11.64
CA GLY A 24 1.73 24.75 -10.23
C GLY A 24 0.78 23.62 -9.86
N PRO A 25 0.68 23.29 -8.55
CA PRO A 25 -0.25 22.28 -8.08
C PRO A 25 -1.68 22.71 -8.39
N LEU A 26 -2.45 21.81 -9.01
CA LEU A 26 -3.86 22.06 -9.38
C LEU A 26 -4.76 22.23 -8.14
N TYR A 27 -4.31 21.71 -7.01
CA TYR A 27 -5.01 21.73 -5.73
C TYR A 27 -4.06 22.26 -4.65
N PRO A 28 -4.57 23.04 -3.68
CA PRO A 28 -3.82 23.37 -2.48
C PRO A 28 -3.36 22.09 -1.74
N SER A 29 -2.18 22.09 -1.13
CA SER A 29 -1.68 20.93 -0.37
C SER A 29 -2.54 20.55 0.84
N SER A 30 -3.41 21.46 1.29
CA SER A 30 -4.32 21.26 2.41
C SER A 30 -5.55 20.41 2.06
N VAL A 31 -5.87 20.20 0.78
CA VAL A 31 -7.07 19.44 0.40
C VAL A 31 -6.75 17.97 0.10
N PRO A 32 -7.66 17.02 0.42
CA PRO A 32 -7.43 15.58 0.18
C PRO A 32 -7.07 15.24 -1.27
N ALA A 33 -7.60 15.99 -2.24
CA ALA A 33 -7.34 15.80 -3.66
C ALA A 33 -5.86 15.97 -4.05
N ALA A 34 -5.07 16.68 -3.25
CA ALA A 34 -3.64 16.88 -3.48
C ALA A 34 -2.77 15.68 -3.05
N ARG A 35 -3.32 14.71 -2.28
CA ARG A 35 -2.57 13.54 -1.82
C ARG A 35 -2.09 12.68 -2.98
N SER A 36 -0.84 12.26 -2.94
CA SER A 36 -0.28 11.27 -3.86
C SER A 36 -0.99 9.92 -3.67
N ARG A 37 -0.81 8.99 -4.63
CA ARG A 37 -1.32 7.62 -4.47
C ARG A 37 -0.70 6.93 -3.25
N SER A 38 0.60 7.12 -3.04
CA SER A 38 1.31 6.59 -1.88
C SER A 38 0.72 7.09 -0.56
N GLN A 39 0.52 8.40 -0.42
CA GLN A 39 -0.06 9.00 0.78
C GLN A 39 -1.49 8.54 1.08
N ARG A 40 -2.27 8.17 0.05
CA ARG A 40 -3.61 7.61 0.27
C ARG A 40 -3.52 6.18 0.79
N PHE A 41 -2.61 5.39 0.23
CA PHE A 41 -2.35 4.05 0.73
C PHE A 41 -1.85 4.08 2.17
N ASP A 42 -0.91 4.97 2.49
CA ASP A 42 -0.37 5.12 3.85
C ASP A 42 -1.49 5.47 4.85
N ALA A 43 -2.48 6.27 4.44
CA ALA A 43 -3.66 6.54 5.27
C ALA A 43 -4.50 5.28 5.52
N LEU A 44 -4.73 4.43 4.50
CA LEU A 44 -5.44 3.17 4.66
C LEU A 44 -4.71 2.20 5.59
N VAL A 45 -3.36 2.20 5.55
CA VAL A 45 -2.56 1.39 6.48
C VAL A 45 -2.74 1.86 7.92
N LEU A 46 -2.78 3.17 8.16
CA LEU A 46 -3.06 3.72 9.49
C LEU A 46 -4.47 3.37 9.96
N ASP A 47 -5.47 3.53 9.09
CA ASP A 47 -6.87 3.21 9.39
C ASP A 47 -7.03 1.72 9.73
N ALA A 48 -6.31 0.82 9.02
CA ALA A 48 -6.30 -0.61 9.28
C ALA A 48 -5.49 -1.01 10.53
N LEU A 49 -4.45 -0.26 10.88
CA LEU A 49 -3.62 -0.56 12.05
C LEU A 49 -4.24 -0.07 13.37
N GLU A 50 -5.03 1.01 13.31
CA GLU A 50 -5.60 1.68 14.49
C GLU A 50 -6.33 0.71 15.45
N PRO A 51 -7.23 -0.19 15.01
CA PRO A 51 -7.91 -1.13 15.92
C PRO A 51 -6.94 -2.08 16.64
N ILE A 52 -5.88 -2.50 15.95
CA ILE A 52 -4.88 -3.42 16.49
C ILE A 52 -4.00 -2.69 17.52
N GLU A 53 -3.53 -1.48 17.21
CA GLU A 53 -2.75 -0.66 18.12
C GLU A 53 -3.52 -0.31 19.40
N GLN A 54 -4.82 -0.05 19.32
CA GLN A 54 -5.64 0.24 20.50
C GLN A 54 -5.65 -0.92 21.51
N ARG A 55 -5.52 -2.17 21.04
CA ARG A 55 -5.56 -3.38 21.87
C ARG A 55 -4.17 -3.85 22.32
N TRP A 56 -3.17 -3.74 21.44
CA TRP A 56 -1.84 -4.34 21.60
C TRP A 56 -0.70 -3.30 21.72
N HIS A 57 -1.04 -2.08 22.13
CA HIS A 57 -0.10 -0.95 22.14
C HIS A 57 1.26 -1.28 22.79
N THR A 58 1.26 -1.99 23.92
CA THR A 58 2.47 -2.25 24.72
C THR A 58 3.43 -3.18 23.97
N GLU A 59 2.87 -4.22 23.36
CA GLU A 59 3.56 -5.28 22.66
C GLU A 59 4.14 -4.79 21.32
N LEU A 60 3.47 -3.84 20.67
CA LEU A 60 3.88 -3.31 19.36
C LEU A 60 4.88 -2.15 19.42
N THR A 61 5.31 -1.73 20.62
CA THR A 61 6.24 -0.60 20.77
C THR A 61 7.60 -0.77 20.08
N GLN A 62 8.03 -2.00 19.82
CA GLN A 62 9.27 -2.31 19.10
C GLN A 62 9.05 -2.78 17.65
N LEU A 63 7.83 -2.65 17.13
CA LEU A 63 7.48 -3.06 15.78
C LEU A 63 7.22 -1.84 14.91
N ASP A 64 7.97 -1.70 13.82
CA ASP A 64 7.73 -0.68 12.80
C ASP A 64 6.81 -1.25 11.70
N VAL A 65 5.92 -0.44 11.14
CA VAL A 65 5.23 -0.75 9.88
C VAL A 65 5.80 0.12 8.77
N ALA A 66 6.21 -0.51 7.68
CA ALA A 66 6.75 0.15 6.50
C ALA A 66 5.99 -0.28 5.24
N VAL A 67 6.04 0.57 4.22
CA VAL A 67 5.42 0.30 2.92
C VAL A 67 6.50 0.34 1.84
N ASP A 68 6.51 -0.70 1.02
CA ASP A 68 7.30 -0.77 -0.21
C ASP A 68 6.39 -1.00 -1.41
N GLU A 69 6.86 -0.76 -2.63
CA GLU A 69 6.06 -0.91 -3.84
C GLU A 69 5.89 -2.37 -4.24
N VAL A 70 7.00 -3.11 -4.36
CA VAL A 70 7.07 -4.51 -4.77
C VAL A 70 8.29 -5.18 -4.12
N PRO A 71 8.23 -6.49 -3.83
CA PRO A 71 9.41 -7.23 -3.39
C PRO A 71 10.50 -7.25 -4.46
N GLU A 72 11.75 -7.29 -4.04
CA GLU A 72 12.86 -7.67 -4.92
C GLU A 72 12.79 -9.18 -5.16
N VAL A 73 12.75 -9.60 -6.44
CA VAL A 73 12.67 -11.01 -6.83
C VAL A 73 13.86 -11.32 -7.74
N ASP A 74 14.78 -12.14 -7.25
CA ASP A 74 15.98 -12.56 -7.99
C ASP A 74 15.73 -13.76 -8.91
N VAL A 75 14.54 -14.35 -8.84
CA VAL A 75 14.15 -15.58 -9.56
C VAL A 75 13.11 -15.29 -10.63
N THR A 76 13.46 -15.56 -11.88
CA THR A 76 12.61 -15.25 -13.05
C THR A 76 11.47 -16.25 -13.25
N SER A 77 11.53 -17.43 -12.63
CA SER A 77 10.53 -18.49 -12.78
C SER A 77 9.54 -18.47 -11.60
N PRO A 78 8.25 -18.12 -11.83
CA PRO A 78 7.25 -18.02 -10.76
C PRO A 78 7.04 -19.33 -10.01
N GLU A 79 7.15 -20.46 -10.70
CA GLU A 79 6.91 -21.80 -10.18
C GLU A 79 8.05 -22.37 -9.32
N SER A 80 9.20 -21.69 -9.26
CA SER A 80 10.33 -22.07 -8.40
C SER A 80 10.50 -21.14 -7.19
N VAL A 81 9.64 -20.12 -7.02
CA VAL A 81 9.75 -19.20 -5.90
C VAL A 81 9.15 -19.85 -4.66
N VAL A 82 10.01 -20.17 -3.69
CA VAL A 82 9.59 -20.58 -2.35
C VAL A 82 9.76 -19.37 -1.45
N TRP A 83 8.64 -18.82 -1.00
CA TRP A 83 8.63 -17.73 -0.04
C TRP A 83 8.92 -18.25 1.37
N GLY A 84 9.54 -17.42 2.20
CA GLY A 84 9.80 -17.75 3.59
C GLY A 84 8.52 -17.69 4.44
N ASP A 85 8.57 -18.34 5.61
CA ASP A 85 7.49 -18.31 6.62
C ASP A 85 7.31 -16.90 7.22
N ASP A 86 8.28 -16.00 7.01
CA ASP A 86 8.20 -14.59 7.34
C ASP A 86 7.31 -13.78 6.39
N MET A 87 6.70 -14.40 5.36
CA MET A 87 5.94 -13.71 4.33
C MET A 87 4.47 -14.14 4.29
N VAL A 88 3.58 -13.17 4.20
CA VAL A 88 2.19 -13.42 3.81
C VAL A 88 2.10 -13.44 2.31
N VAL A 89 1.74 -14.60 1.78
CA VAL A 89 1.69 -14.87 0.35
C VAL A 89 0.28 -15.20 -0.04
N ASP A 90 -0.18 -14.58 -1.11
CA ASP A 90 -1.44 -14.91 -1.73
C ASP A 90 -1.22 -15.21 -3.21
N SER A 91 -1.60 -16.42 -3.63
CA SER A 91 -1.48 -16.88 -5.02
C SER A 91 -0.04 -16.73 -5.55
N ASN A 92 0.94 -17.06 -4.70
CA ASN A 92 2.38 -16.95 -4.97
C ASN A 92 2.91 -15.51 -5.13
N VAL A 93 2.15 -14.49 -4.69
CA VAL A 93 2.59 -13.10 -4.64
C VAL A 93 2.66 -12.66 -3.17
N PRO A 94 3.80 -12.14 -2.69
CA PRO A 94 3.92 -11.70 -1.31
C PRO A 94 3.19 -10.36 -1.15
N LEU A 95 2.34 -10.29 -0.14
CA LEU A 95 1.60 -9.10 0.25
C LEU A 95 2.32 -8.35 1.38
N ALA A 96 2.98 -9.09 2.26
CA ALA A 96 3.78 -8.53 3.34
C ALA A 96 4.96 -9.42 3.72
N ARG A 97 5.91 -8.83 4.45
CA ARG A 97 7.07 -9.52 5.02
C ARG A 97 7.37 -9.02 6.43
N LEU A 98 7.62 -9.94 7.35
CA LEU A 98 8.13 -9.67 8.69
C LEU A 98 9.66 -9.72 8.66
N VAL A 99 10.30 -8.57 8.85
CA VAL A 99 11.74 -8.47 9.04
C VAL A 99 12.01 -8.50 10.55
N PRO A 100 12.66 -9.55 11.08
CA PRO A 100 12.96 -9.62 12.50
C PRO A 100 14.00 -8.57 12.91
N GLU A 101 14.10 -8.32 14.21
CA GLU A 101 15.15 -7.48 14.77
C GLU A 101 16.53 -7.95 14.29
N SER A 102 17.35 -7.00 13.84
CA SER A 102 18.66 -7.30 13.29
C SER A 102 19.66 -6.21 13.63
N THR A 103 20.93 -6.58 13.71
CA THR A 103 22.02 -5.62 13.90
C THR A 103 22.48 -5.12 12.54
N ASP A 104 22.45 -3.81 12.31
CA ASP A 104 22.94 -3.23 11.06
C ASP A 104 24.47 -3.45 10.91
N ARG A 105 25.00 -3.15 9.71
CA ARG A 105 26.45 -3.29 9.42
C ARG A 105 27.34 -2.39 10.29
N ARG A 106 26.78 -1.42 11.00
CA ARG A 106 27.45 -0.47 11.89
C ARG A 106 27.31 -0.85 13.37
N GLY A 107 26.65 -1.97 13.68
CA GLY A 107 26.46 -2.45 15.05
C GLY A 107 25.22 -1.90 15.75
N ASN A 108 24.33 -1.19 15.06
CA ASN A 108 23.11 -0.65 15.67
C ASN A 108 21.98 -1.68 15.65
N ALA A 109 21.26 -1.82 16.76
CA ALA A 109 20.05 -2.63 16.81
C ALA A 109 18.94 -1.98 15.96
N THR A 110 18.36 -2.77 15.05
CA THR A 110 17.20 -2.40 14.24
C THR A 110 15.98 -3.12 14.81
N ARG A 111 14.88 -2.38 14.95
CA ARG A 111 13.58 -2.91 15.36
C ARG A 111 13.03 -3.91 14.35
N ALA A 112 12.13 -4.77 14.82
CA ALA A 112 11.33 -5.61 13.93
C ALA A 112 10.48 -4.71 13.03
N ARG A 113 10.22 -5.15 11.81
CA ARG A 113 9.46 -4.39 10.84
C ARG A 113 8.55 -5.25 9.99
N ILE A 114 7.29 -4.90 9.89
CA ILE A 114 6.38 -5.42 8.88
C ILE A 114 6.48 -4.53 7.64
N VAL A 115 6.80 -5.11 6.49
CA VAL A 115 6.84 -4.43 5.20
C VAL A 115 5.63 -4.84 4.39
N LEU A 116 4.73 -3.90 4.09
CA LEU A 116 3.58 -4.10 3.21
C LEU A 116 3.93 -3.75 1.77
N TYR A 117 3.59 -4.61 0.81
CA TYR A 117 3.82 -4.37 -0.61
C TYR A 117 2.58 -3.78 -1.27
N ARG A 118 2.66 -2.47 -1.59
CA ARG A 118 1.53 -1.69 -2.12
C ARG A 118 0.98 -2.24 -3.43
N ARG A 119 1.83 -2.56 -4.41
CA ARG A 119 1.35 -2.98 -5.74
C ARG A 119 0.64 -4.34 -5.71
N PRO A 120 1.17 -5.37 -5.01
CA PRO A 120 0.44 -6.60 -4.77
C PRO A 120 -0.92 -6.37 -4.10
N LEU A 121 -0.98 -5.54 -3.05
CA LEU A 121 -2.22 -5.24 -2.33
C LEU A 121 -3.25 -4.51 -3.21
N GLU A 122 -2.81 -3.52 -3.99
CA GLU A 122 -3.65 -2.81 -4.98
C GLU A 122 -4.18 -3.75 -6.07
N ALA A 123 -3.34 -4.62 -6.60
CA ALA A 123 -3.75 -5.60 -7.59
C ALA A 123 -4.80 -6.58 -7.03
N ARG A 124 -4.73 -6.88 -5.74
CA ARG A 124 -5.66 -7.78 -5.05
C ARG A 124 -7.01 -7.13 -4.77
N ALA A 125 -7.01 -5.94 -4.18
CA ALA A 125 -8.24 -5.21 -3.84
C ALA A 125 -9.09 -4.87 -5.09
N GLY A 126 -8.45 -4.74 -6.26
CA GLY A 126 -9.14 -4.57 -7.55
C GLY A 126 -10.13 -5.69 -7.92
N ASN A 127 -10.16 -6.80 -7.18
CA ASN A 127 -11.07 -7.93 -7.39
C ASN A 127 -12.33 -7.90 -6.51
N GLY A 128 -12.59 -6.81 -5.77
CA GLY A 128 -13.86 -6.58 -5.06
C GLY A 128 -13.80 -6.59 -3.53
N THR A 129 -12.62 -6.82 -2.94
CA THR A 129 -12.38 -6.71 -1.50
C THR A 129 -12.08 -5.25 -1.13
N ASP A 130 -12.56 -4.78 0.04
CA ASP A 130 -12.13 -3.48 0.57
C ASP A 130 -10.62 -3.54 0.84
N MET A 131 -9.89 -2.52 0.38
CA MET A 131 -8.45 -2.43 0.58
C MET A 131 -8.11 -2.35 2.07
N THR A 132 -8.92 -1.65 2.86
CA THR A 132 -8.69 -1.45 4.30
C THR A 132 -8.78 -2.78 5.03
N ASP A 133 -9.83 -3.57 4.74
CA ASP A 133 -10.03 -4.90 5.31
C ASP A 133 -8.90 -5.85 4.90
N LEU A 134 -8.51 -5.83 3.63
CA LEU A 134 -7.37 -6.65 3.16
C LEU A 134 -6.07 -6.29 3.88
N ILE A 135 -5.78 -5.01 4.08
CA ILE A 135 -4.59 -4.58 4.81
C ILE A 135 -4.69 -5.01 6.27
N HIS A 136 -5.86 -4.88 6.89
CA HIS A 136 -6.11 -5.31 8.26
C HIS A 136 -5.82 -6.80 8.43
N ASP A 137 -6.38 -7.66 7.58
CA ASP A 137 -6.16 -9.12 7.62
C ASP A 137 -4.67 -9.47 7.50
N VAL A 138 -3.96 -8.81 6.58
CA VAL A 138 -2.51 -9.01 6.40
C VAL A 138 -1.71 -8.55 7.62
N LEU A 139 -2.09 -7.43 8.23
CA LEU A 139 -1.44 -6.93 9.46
C LEU A 139 -1.68 -7.87 10.64
N VAL A 140 -2.91 -8.35 10.82
CA VAL A 140 -3.28 -9.32 11.86
C VAL A 140 -2.39 -10.56 11.77
N GLU A 141 -2.27 -11.14 10.57
CA GLU A 141 -1.45 -12.33 10.33
C GLU A 141 0.03 -12.09 10.67
N GLN A 142 0.58 -10.95 10.22
CA GLN A 142 1.99 -10.61 10.46
C GLN A 142 2.29 -10.29 11.93
N ILE A 143 1.38 -9.60 12.61
CA ILE A 143 1.51 -9.29 14.04
C ILE A 143 1.36 -10.56 14.87
N ALA A 144 0.43 -11.44 14.52
CA ALA A 144 0.27 -12.74 15.16
C ALA A 144 1.54 -13.58 15.05
N SER A 145 2.14 -13.63 13.85
CA SER A 145 3.44 -14.29 13.63
C SER A 145 4.55 -13.66 14.48
N TYR A 146 4.63 -12.33 14.56
CA TYR A 146 5.61 -11.63 15.39
C TYR A 146 5.46 -11.94 16.90
N LEU A 147 4.22 -11.99 17.40
CA LEU A 147 3.93 -12.25 18.80
C LEU A 147 3.90 -13.76 19.14
N GLY A 148 3.94 -14.64 18.15
CA GLY A 148 3.77 -16.08 18.32
C GLY A 148 2.36 -16.46 18.81
N LEU A 149 1.34 -15.71 18.39
CA LEU A 149 -0.06 -15.89 18.74
C LEU A 149 -0.88 -16.36 17.54
N ASP A 150 -2.12 -16.80 17.81
CA ASP A 150 -3.08 -17.10 16.76
C ASP A 150 -3.68 -15.79 16.19
N PRO A 151 -3.82 -15.65 14.86
CA PRO A 151 -4.41 -14.46 14.22
C PRO A 151 -5.78 -14.05 14.79
N GLY A 152 -6.63 -15.01 15.16
CA GLY A 152 -7.95 -14.71 15.75
C GLY A 152 -7.86 -14.00 17.09
N VAL A 153 -6.78 -14.21 17.84
CA VAL A 153 -6.53 -13.50 19.11
C VAL A 153 -6.19 -12.02 18.86
N ILE A 154 -5.49 -11.73 17.76
CA ILE A 154 -5.14 -10.36 17.39
C ILE A 154 -6.37 -9.61 16.84
N ASP A 155 -7.13 -10.24 15.94
CA ASP A 155 -8.37 -9.71 15.34
C ASP A 155 -9.45 -9.45 16.41
N GLY A 156 -9.58 -10.36 17.37
CA GLY A 156 -10.50 -10.24 18.51
C GLY A 156 -11.98 -10.31 18.14
N ASN A 157 -12.30 -11.16 17.15
CA ASN A 157 -13.64 -11.56 16.74
C ASN A 157 -13.98 -12.96 17.26
#